data_AF-A0A956H580-F1
#
_entry.id   AF-A0A956H580-F1
#
_cell.length_a   1.000
_cell.length_b   1.000
_cell.length_c   1.000
_cell.angle_alpha   90.00
_cell.angle_beta   90.00
_cell.angle_gamma   90.00
#
_symmetry.space_group_name_H-M   'P 1'
#
loop_
_entity.id
_entity.type
_entity.pdbx_description
1 polymer ?
#
loop_
_entity_poly.entity_id
_entity_poly.type
_entity_poly.pdbx_seq_one_letter_code
_entity_poly.pdbx_strand_id
1 'polypeptide(L)'
;MASYPGQRLLRAGISGYRRFLSGRGPLRRVRCTFEACESCSAFGLRACEEADGFMAALRRIRARLRRCGGAAVFRDDDGALSWGLLYDEPEDLPRALAEAGELAVSEAAILRMAARVARARGIAGAQLLFERAGQGPELLLRRGGGFSSALRRLTAVRVALILALNLTVLVAVAASSSLQPRTWLLIGLCLVALDVASLWGLVRRLRWQRLRRLHFEAARHFEAN
;
A
#
# COMPACT_ATOMS: atom_id res chain seq x y z
N MET A 1 7.98 -10.32 -28.67
CA MET A 1 8.74 -10.48 -27.41
C MET A 1 8.26 -11.76 -26.71
N ALA A 2 9.17 -12.68 -26.39
CA ALA A 2 8.81 -13.91 -25.70
C ALA A 2 8.37 -13.59 -24.26
N SER A 3 7.12 -13.88 -23.93
CA SER A 3 6.61 -13.64 -22.58
C SER A 3 7.13 -14.72 -21.63
N TYR A 4 7.89 -14.31 -20.60
CA TYR A 4 8.42 -15.22 -19.60
C TYR A 4 7.28 -15.92 -18.82
N PRO A 5 7.43 -17.20 -18.44
CA PRO A 5 6.39 -17.94 -17.74
C PRO A 5 5.98 -17.27 -16.42
N GLY A 6 6.93 -16.72 -15.66
CA GLY A 6 6.63 -15.96 -14.43
C GLY A 6 5.78 -14.71 -14.67
N GLN A 7 5.96 -14.04 -15.82
CA GLN A 7 5.18 -12.85 -16.19
C GLN A 7 3.74 -13.22 -16.56
N ARG A 8 3.53 -14.38 -17.21
CA ARG A 8 2.20 -14.94 -17.46
C ARG A 8 1.47 -15.27 -16.17
N LEU A 9 2.15 -15.92 -15.22
CA LEU A 9 1.59 -16.22 -13.90
C LEU A 9 1.22 -14.94 -13.13
N LEU A 10 2.08 -13.92 -13.16
CA LEU A 10 1.82 -12.64 -12.52
C LEU A 10 0.60 -11.93 -13.13
N ARG A 11 0.54 -11.86 -14.46
CA ARG A 11 -0.62 -11.32 -15.20
C ARG A 11 -1.90 -12.08 -14.85
N ALA A 12 -1.85 -13.41 -14.85
CA ALA A 12 -3.00 -14.25 -14.49
C ALA A 12 -3.46 -13.99 -13.04
N GLY A 13 -2.53 -13.86 -12.10
CA GLY A 13 -2.81 -13.51 -10.71
C GLY A 13 -3.47 -12.14 -10.56
N ILE A 14 -2.99 -11.12 -11.28
CA ILE A 14 -3.59 -9.77 -11.26
C ILE A 14 -4.98 -9.78 -11.89
N SER A 15 -5.16 -10.47 -13.02
CA SER A 15 -6.47 -10.63 -13.67
C SER A 15 -7.46 -11.40 -12.79
N GLY A 16 -7.00 -12.47 -12.12
CA GLY A 16 -7.79 -13.20 -11.13
C GLY A 16 -8.21 -12.31 -9.97
N TYR A 17 -7.28 -11.50 -9.43
CA TYR A 17 -7.61 -10.50 -8.42
C TYR A 17 -8.69 -9.52 -8.90
N ARG A 18 -8.57 -8.96 -10.12
CA ARG A 18 -9.59 -8.07 -10.69
C ARG A 18 -10.95 -8.76 -10.84
N ARG A 19 -10.96 -10.00 -11.31
CA ARG A 19 -12.19 -10.75 -11.58
C ARG A 19 -12.92 -11.20 -10.31
N PHE A 20 -12.19 -11.63 -9.28
CA PHE A 20 -12.80 -12.29 -8.12
C PHE A 20 -12.76 -11.46 -6.83
N LEU A 21 -11.77 -10.58 -6.66
CA LEU A 21 -11.52 -9.91 -5.37
C LEU A 21 -11.75 -8.39 -5.42
N SER A 22 -11.41 -7.73 -6.53
CA SER A 22 -11.60 -6.27 -6.65
C SER A 22 -13.08 -5.90 -6.56
N GLY A 23 -13.43 -4.99 -5.65
CA GLY A 23 -14.81 -4.55 -5.42
C GLY A 23 -15.73 -5.59 -4.77
N ARG A 24 -15.23 -6.78 -4.40
CA ARG A 24 -16.04 -7.88 -3.85
C ARG A 24 -15.63 -8.27 -2.42
N GLY A 25 -16.56 -8.90 -1.72
CA GLY A 25 -16.35 -9.46 -0.38
C GLY A 25 -15.77 -8.45 0.62
N PRO A 26 -14.78 -8.85 1.44
CA PRO A 26 -14.19 -7.98 2.47
C PRO A 26 -13.43 -6.77 1.88
N LEU A 27 -13.10 -6.80 0.58
CA LEU A 27 -12.40 -5.72 -0.11
C LEU A 27 -13.33 -4.78 -0.89
N ARG A 28 -14.66 -4.95 -0.81
CA ARG A 28 -15.63 -4.12 -1.56
C ARG A 28 -15.53 -2.61 -1.30
N ARG A 29 -14.98 -2.23 -0.14
CA ARG A 29 -14.78 -0.81 0.26
C ARG A 29 -13.34 -0.32 0.03
N VAL A 30 -12.44 -1.20 -0.38
CA VAL A 30 -11.03 -0.87 -0.59
C VAL A 30 -10.87 -0.34 -2.01
N ARG A 31 -10.67 0.97 -2.12
CA ARG A 31 -10.46 1.65 -3.41
C ARG A 31 -9.01 2.12 -3.56
N CYS A 32 -8.48 1.96 -4.77
CA CYS A 32 -7.14 2.41 -5.11
C CYS A 32 -7.08 3.94 -5.07
N THR A 33 -5.98 4.51 -4.59
CA THR A 33 -5.76 5.98 -4.62
C THR A 33 -5.86 6.52 -6.05
N PHE A 34 -5.42 5.70 -7.01
CA PHE A 34 -5.37 5.99 -8.45
C PHE A 34 -6.58 5.45 -9.23
N GLU A 35 -7.69 5.11 -8.58
CA GLU A 35 -8.86 4.53 -9.26
C GLU A 35 -9.36 5.39 -10.43
N ALA A 36 -9.33 6.72 -10.30
CA ALA A 36 -9.76 7.66 -11.33
C ALA A 36 -8.75 7.87 -12.48
N CYS A 37 -7.57 7.25 -12.43
CA CYS A 37 -6.53 7.37 -13.45
C CYS A 37 -6.12 5.98 -13.92
N GLU A 38 -5.17 5.36 -13.22
CA GLU A 38 -4.70 4.01 -13.49
C GLU A 38 -4.59 3.26 -12.16
N SER A 39 -5.60 2.44 -11.86
CA SER A 39 -5.59 1.61 -10.65
C SER A 39 -4.30 0.76 -10.60
N CYS A 40 -3.81 0.43 -9.40
CA CYS A 40 -2.60 -0.39 -9.26
C CYS A 40 -2.70 -1.75 -9.99
N SER A 41 -3.91 -2.29 -10.14
CA SER A 41 -4.13 -3.52 -10.91
C SER A 41 -4.03 -3.30 -12.42
N ALA A 42 -4.48 -2.15 -12.94
CA ALA A 42 -4.31 -1.78 -14.34
C ALA A 42 -2.84 -1.52 -14.66
N PHE A 43 -2.16 -0.72 -13.82
CA PHE A 43 -0.72 -0.50 -13.89
C PHE A 43 0.03 -1.84 -13.87
N GLY A 44 -0.36 -2.77 -13.00
CA GLY A 44 0.32 -4.06 -12.91
C GLY A 44 0.20 -4.92 -14.16
N LEU A 45 -0.93 -4.88 -14.86
CA LEU A 45 -1.09 -5.56 -16.14
C LEU A 45 -0.21 -4.92 -17.21
N ARG A 46 -0.23 -3.58 -17.32
CA ARG A 46 0.63 -2.84 -18.26
C ARG A 46 2.12 -3.05 -17.99
N ALA A 47 2.54 -3.03 -16.73
CA ALA A 47 3.91 -3.33 -16.34
C ALA A 47 4.32 -4.77 -16.68
N CYS A 48 3.38 -5.72 -16.68
CA CYS A 48 3.62 -7.08 -17.17
C CYS A 48 3.64 -7.17 -18.70
N GLU A 49 3.23 -6.14 -19.44
CA GLU A 49 3.30 -6.11 -20.91
C GLU A 49 4.56 -5.37 -21.38
N GLU A 50 4.91 -4.27 -20.72
CA GLU A 50 6.02 -3.39 -21.11
C GLU A 50 7.39 -3.82 -20.57
N ALA A 51 7.48 -4.53 -19.46
CA ALA A 51 8.76 -4.79 -18.81
C ALA A 51 9.53 -5.96 -19.46
N ASP A 52 10.86 -5.81 -19.52
CA ASP A 52 11.82 -6.81 -19.97
C ASP A 52 12.04 -7.93 -18.93
N GLY A 53 10.96 -8.62 -18.61
CA GLY A 53 10.96 -9.82 -17.77
C GLY A 53 10.28 -9.66 -16.41
N PHE A 54 10.10 -10.81 -15.77
CA PHE A 54 9.32 -10.95 -14.55
C PHE A 54 9.83 -10.07 -13.39
N MET A 55 11.13 -10.06 -13.14
CA MET A 55 11.71 -9.29 -12.02
C MET A 55 11.58 -7.79 -12.24
N ALA A 56 11.71 -7.32 -13.49
CA ALA A 56 11.49 -5.92 -13.84
C ALA A 56 10.03 -5.52 -13.61
N ALA A 57 9.07 -6.31 -14.11
CA ALA A 57 7.65 -6.09 -13.87
C ALA A 57 7.31 -6.05 -12.36
N LEU A 58 7.81 -7.03 -11.60
CA LEU A 58 7.57 -7.11 -10.16
C LEU A 58 8.15 -5.91 -9.40
N ARG A 59 9.37 -5.47 -9.73
CA ARG A 59 9.98 -4.27 -9.14
C ARG A 59 9.14 -3.02 -9.41
N ARG A 60 8.70 -2.81 -10.67
CA ARG A 60 7.82 -1.68 -11.05
C ARG A 60 6.50 -1.71 -10.28
N ILE A 61 5.85 -2.87 -10.20
CA ILE A 61 4.59 -3.05 -9.45
C ILE A 61 4.79 -2.75 -7.95
N ARG A 62 5.85 -3.28 -7.34
CA ARG A 62 6.14 -3.02 -5.91
C ARG A 62 6.47 -1.57 -5.64
N ALA A 63 7.18 -0.90 -6.55
CA ALA A 63 7.44 0.54 -6.46
C ALA A 63 6.12 1.34 -6.55
N ARG A 64 5.26 1.02 -7.52
CA ARG A 64 3.94 1.65 -7.68
C ARG A 64 3.05 1.44 -6.46
N LEU A 65 2.99 0.24 -5.89
CA LEU A 65 2.20 -0.03 -4.69
C LEU A 65 2.69 0.78 -3.48
N ARG A 66 4.02 0.93 -3.31
CA ARG A 66 4.60 1.80 -2.29
C ARG A 66 4.20 3.26 -2.52
N ARG A 67 4.33 3.76 -3.75
CA ARG A 67 3.89 5.12 -4.12
C ARG A 67 2.39 5.32 -3.92
N CYS A 68 1.53 4.35 -4.24
CA CYS A 68 0.09 4.42 -3.95
C CYS A 68 -0.21 4.55 -2.46
N GLY A 69 0.57 3.88 -1.61
CA GLY A 69 0.51 4.10 -0.16
C GLY A 69 1.00 5.48 0.26
N GLY A 70 2.06 5.99 -0.37
CA GLY A 70 2.60 7.33 -0.14
C GLY A 70 1.71 8.46 -0.67
N ALA A 71 0.99 8.25 -1.78
CA ALA A 71 0.11 9.22 -2.43
C ALA A 71 -1.28 9.28 -1.79
N ALA A 72 -1.58 8.40 -0.83
CA ALA A 72 -2.90 8.36 -0.22
C ALA A 72 -3.16 9.63 0.59
N VAL A 73 -4.29 10.27 0.33
CA VAL A 73 -4.81 11.38 1.12
C VAL A 73 -6.12 10.94 1.78
N PHE A 74 -6.23 11.26 3.05
CA PHE A 74 -7.35 10.91 3.91
C PHE A 74 -8.00 12.19 4.40
N ARG A 75 -9.32 12.15 4.53
CA ARG A 75 -10.10 13.14 5.26
C ARG A 75 -10.57 12.50 6.55
N ASP A 76 -10.31 13.16 7.68
CA ASP A 76 -10.84 12.74 8.97
C ASP A 76 -12.33 13.12 9.12
N ASP A 77 -12.90 12.83 10.29
CA ASP A 77 -14.32 13.08 10.55
C ASP A 77 -14.60 14.59 10.78
N ASP A 78 -13.58 15.36 11.15
CA ASP A 78 -13.63 16.83 11.32
C ASP A 78 -13.38 17.58 10.00
N GLY A 79 -13.08 16.86 8.91
CA GLY A 79 -12.83 17.40 7.59
C GLY A 79 -11.37 17.76 7.30
N ALA A 80 -10.47 17.63 8.27
CA ALA A 80 -9.05 17.88 8.09
C ALA A 80 -8.40 16.83 7.18
N LEU A 81 -7.40 17.27 6.42
CA LEU A 81 -6.64 16.42 5.50
C LEU A 81 -5.42 15.83 6.20
N SER A 82 -5.21 14.54 6.01
CA SER A 82 -3.93 13.88 6.30
C SER A 82 -3.45 13.16 5.05
N TRP A 83 -2.14 13.04 4.88
CA TRP A 83 -1.55 12.54 3.64
C TRP A 83 -0.40 11.56 3.90
N GLY A 84 0.08 10.93 2.84
CA GLY A 84 1.23 10.04 2.88
C GLY A 84 2.54 10.74 2.52
N LEU A 85 3.66 10.01 2.69
CA LEU A 85 5.02 10.56 2.60
C LEU A 85 5.37 11.13 1.22
N LEU A 86 4.57 10.83 0.20
CA LEU A 86 4.85 11.31 -1.16
C LEU A 86 4.77 12.84 -1.25
N TYR A 87 4.10 13.49 -0.30
CA TYR A 87 3.88 14.94 -0.30
C TYR A 87 4.74 15.67 0.74
N ASP A 88 5.69 14.98 1.37
CA ASP A 88 6.61 15.60 2.32
C ASP A 88 7.67 16.44 1.57
N GLU A 89 8.10 15.98 0.39
CA GLU A 89 9.10 16.60 -0.50
C GLU A 89 8.51 16.80 -1.93
N PRO A 90 7.68 17.84 -2.17
CA PRO A 90 6.92 17.98 -3.41
C PRO A 90 7.76 18.40 -4.63
N GLU A 91 8.96 18.95 -4.45
CA GLU A 91 9.80 19.51 -5.51
C GLU A 91 10.39 18.44 -6.44
N ASP A 92 10.82 17.30 -5.87
CA ASP A 92 11.37 16.16 -6.61
C ASP A 92 10.30 15.28 -7.26
N LEU A 93 9.03 15.51 -6.92
CA LEU A 93 7.93 14.64 -7.28
C LEU A 93 7.73 14.49 -8.80
N PRO A 94 7.74 15.56 -9.63
CA PRO A 94 7.58 15.41 -11.07
C PRO A 94 8.65 14.50 -11.70
N ARG A 95 9.91 14.69 -11.32
CA ARG A 95 11.04 13.89 -11.83
C ARG A 95 10.92 12.43 -11.40
N ALA A 96 10.62 12.18 -10.12
CA ALA A 96 10.46 10.83 -9.60
C ALA A 96 9.29 10.04 -10.23
N LEU A 97 8.23 10.74 -10.66
CA LEU A 97 7.10 10.12 -11.37
C LEU A 97 7.45 9.80 -12.83
N ALA A 98 8.14 10.71 -13.51
CA ALA A 98 8.59 10.51 -14.87
C ALA A 98 9.59 9.34 -14.97
N GLU A 99 10.60 9.31 -14.10
CA GLU A 99 11.57 8.20 -13.98
C GLU A 99 10.89 6.85 -13.70
N ALA A 100 9.71 6.88 -13.06
CA ALA A 100 8.96 5.69 -12.75
C ALA A 100 8.08 5.18 -13.90
N GLY A 101 7.94 5.95 -14.99
CA GLY A 101 7.06 5.63 -16.12
C GLY A 101 5.58 5.64 -15.73
N GLU A 102 5.18 6.59 -14.89
CA GLU A 102 3.78 6.85 -14.60
C GLU A 102 3.09 7.43 -15.85
N LEU A 103 1.82 7.11 -16.06
CA LEU A 103 1.07 7.77 -17.14
C LEU A 103 0.89 9.25 -16.80
N ALA A 104 0.97 10.13 -17.80
CA ALA A 104 0.77 11.57 -17.62
C ALA A 104 -0.51 11.92 -16.84
N VAL A 105 -1.60 11.17 -17.03
CA VAL A 105 -2.85 11.34 -16.27
C VAL A 105 -2.69 11.03 -14.77
N SER A 106 -1.88 10.03 -14.41
CA SER A 106 -1.56 9.71 -13.03
C SER A 106 -0.62 10.75 -12.41
N GLU A 107 0.36 11.24 -13.19
CA GLU A 107 1.26 12.30 -12.76
C GLU A 107 0.49 13.58 -12.44
N ALA A 108 -0.36 14.02 -13.37
CA ALA A 108 -1.22 15.18 -13.21
C ALA A 108 -2.13 15.06 -11.97
N ALA A 109 -2.70 13.88 -11.72
CA ALA A 109 -3.52 13.65 -10.53
C ALA A 109 -2.71 13.74 -9.22
N ILE A 110 -1.47 13.23 -9.19
CA ILE A 110 -0.58 13.35 -8.03
C ILE A 110 -0.17 14.80 -7.81
N LEU A 111 0.23 15.52 -8.86
CA LEU A 111 0.66 16.92 -8.76
C LEU A 111 -0.50 17.83 -8.31
N ARG A 112 -1.73 17.60 -8.78
CA ARG A 112 -2.93 18.28 -8.25
C ARG A 112 -3.12 18.03 -6.75
N MET A 113 -2.94 16.78 -6.32
CA MET A 113 -3.07 16.45 -4.90
C MET A 113 -1.92 17.04 -4.08
N ALA A 114 -0.69 17.06 -4.61
CA ALA A 114 0.46 17.71 -4.00
C ALA A 114 0.22 19.22 -3.83
N ALA A 115 -0.33 19.89 -4.85
CA ALA A 115 -0.73 21.30 -4.76
C ALA A 115 -1.77 21.55 -3.66
N ARG A 116 -2.77 20.66 -3.53
CA ARG A 116 -3.76 20.74 -2.44
C ARG A 116 -3.13 20.55 -1.07
N VAL A 117 -2.24 19.58 -0.93
CA VAL A 117 -1.51 19.35 0.32
C VAL A 117 -0.61 20.54 0.65
N ALA A 118 0.16 21.07 -0.32
CA ALA A 118 1.00 22.25 -0.14
C ALA A 118 0.18 23.47 0.30
N ARG A 119 -0.99 23.70 -0.32
CA ARG A 119 -1.93 24.76 0.08
C ARG A 119 -2.44 24.55 1.50
N ALA A 120 -2.81 23.33 1.86
CA ALA A 120 -3.24 22.99 3.22
C ALA A 120 -2.13 23.16 4.27
N ARG A 121 -0.86 23.08 3.88
CA ARG A 121 0.32 23.31 4.73
C ARG A 121 0.77 24.79 4.79
N GLY A 122 0.13 25.69 4.05
CA GLY A 122 0.60 27.07 3.90
C GLY A 122 1.94 27.21 3.18
N ILE A 123 2.37 26.20 2.39
CA ILE A 123 3.65 26.23 1.67
C ILE A 123 3.53 27.08 0.39
N ALA A 124 4.45 28.03 0.22
CA ALA A 124 4.57 28.80 -1.01
C ALA A 124 4.86 27.89 -2.23
N GLY A 125 4.29 28.20 -3.40
CA GLY A 125 4.49 27.41 -4.62
C GLY A 125 3.44 26.32 -4.89
N ALA A 126 2.41 26.19 -4.03
CA ALA A 126 1.25 25.33 -4.31
C ALA A 126 0.58 25.64 -5.66
N GLN A 127 0.57 26.90 -6.06
CA GLN A 127 0.00 27.36 -7.32
C GLN A 127 0.81 26.85 -8.54
N LEU A 128 2.14 26.86 -8.47
CA LEU A 128 3.02 26.35 -9.52
C LEU A 128 2.81 24.85 -9.74
N LEU A 129 2.64 24.07 -8.66
CA LEU A 129 2.31 22.65 -8.76
C LEU A 129 0.95 22.42 -9.42
N PHE A 130 -0.03 23.27 -9.13
CA PHE A 130 -1.36 23.18 -9.72
C PHE A 130 -1.34 23.50 -11.22
N GLU A 131 -0.65 24.56 -11.61
CA GLU A 131 -0.45 24.95 -13.01
C GLU A 131 0.26 23.85 -13.80
N ARG A 132 1.34 23.28 -13.24
CA ARG A 132 2.08 22.18 -13.85
C ARG A 132 1.24 20.91 -14.00
N ALA A 133 0.31 20.67 -13.08
CA ALA A 133 -0.57 19.51 -13.15
C ALA A 133 -1.63 19.62 -14.27
N GLY A 134 -1.94 20.84 -14.72
CA GLY A 134 -2.94 21.09 -15.78
C GLY A 134 -4.36 20.66 -15.38
N GLN A 135 -5.11 20.13 -16.35
CA GLN A 135 -6.46 19.56 -16.14
C GLN A 135 -6.44 18.02 -15.99
N GLY A 136 -7.49 17.45 -15.41
CA GLY A 136 -7.72 16.00 -15.36
C GLY A 136 -8.20 15.51 -13.99
N PRO A 137 -8.16 14.19 -13.74
CA PRO A 137 -8.82 13.59 -12.59
C PRO A 137 -8.12 13.95 -11.27
N GLU A 138 -8.88 13.85 -10.19
CA GLU A 138 -8.39 13.94 -8.83
C GLU A 138 -8.15 12.56 -8.24
N LEU A 139 -7.12 12.45 -7.39
CA LEU A 139 -6.93 11.24 -6.60
C LEU A 139 -8.07 11.06 -5.60
N LEU A 140 -8.43 9.80 -5.37
CA LEU A 140 -9.50 9.46 -4.44
C LEU A 140 -9.11 9.85 -3.01
N LEU A 141 -9.90 10.73 -2.40
CA LEU A 141 -9.83 11.03 -0.97
C LEU A 141 -10.47 9.90 -0.16
N ARG A 142 -9.70 9.33 0.78
CA ARG A 142 -10.16 8.23 1.63
C ARG A 142 -10.78 8.78 2.91
N ARG A 143 -11.88 8.21 3.39
CA ARG A 143 -12.37 8.49 4.75
C ARG A 143 -11.47 7.79 5.77
N GLY A 144 -10.86 8.55 6.68
CA GLY A 144 -9.90 8.06 7.68
C GLY A 144 -10.49 7.02 8.64
N GLY A 145 -11.75 7.20 9.06
CA GLY A 145 -12.40 6.34 10.06
C GLY A 145 -12.55 4.87 9.62
N GLY A 146 -12.86 4.61 8.34
CA GLY A 146 -13.12 3.25 7.83
C GLY A 146 -11.88 2.40 7.60
N PHE A 147 -10.73 3.03 7.32
CA PHE A 147 -9.51 2.29 7.01
C PHE A 147 -8.90 1.63 8.25
N SER A 148 -8.94 2.32 9.40
CA SER A 148 -8.40 1.80 10.65
C SER A 148 -9.16 0.57 11.17
N SER A 149 -10.48 0.54 11.01
CA SER A 149 -11.32 -0.59 11.44
C SER A 149 -11.19 -1.77 10.48
N ALA A 150 -11.14 -1.53 9.16
CA ALA A 150 -10.88 -2.58 8.18
C ALA A 150 -9.48 -3.19 8.32
N LEU A 151 -8.44 -2.38 8.55
CA LEU A 151 -7.09 -2.87 8.82
C LEU A 151 -7.00 -3.64 10.12
N ARG A 152 -7.67 -3.18 11.19
CA ARG A 152 -7.74 -3.91 12.45
C ARG A 152 -8.41 -5.27 12.27
N ARG A 153 -9.52 -5.34 11.52
CA ARG A 153 -10.18 -6.61 11.19
C ARG A 153 -9.29 -7.53 10.35
N LEU A 154 -8.67 -7.02 9.28
CA LEU A 154 -7.77 -7.82 8.43
C LEU A 154 -6.53 -8.29 9.20
N THR A 155 -6.02 -7.46 10.09
CA THR A 155 -4.92 -7.82 11.00
C THR A 155 -5.35 -8.92 11.95
N ALA A 156 -6.51 -8.75 12.62
CA ALA A 156 -7.05 -9.76 13.52
C ALA A 156 -7.29 -11.09 12.80
N VAL A 157 -7.86 -11.06 11.59
CA VAL A 157 -8.06 -12.26 10.75
C VAL A 157 -6.73 -12.90 10.38
N ARG A 158 -5.70 -12.12 10.01
CA ARG A 158 -4.37 -12.66 9.72
C ARG A 158 -3.74 -13.31 10.94
N VAL A 159 -3.80 -12.64 12.09
CA VAL A 159 -3.30 -13.20 13.36
C VAL A 159 -4.04 -14.48 13.69
N ALA A 160 -5.37 -14.51 13.55
CA ALA A 160 -6.17 -15.71 13.78
C ALA A 160 -5.82 -16.85 12.82
N LEU A 161 -5.62 -16.58 11.52
CA LEU A 161 -5.19 -17.59 10.55
C LEU A 161 -3.80 -18.15 10.84
N ILE A 162 -2.86 -17.28 11.23
CA ILE A 162 -1.51 -17.69 11.62
C ILE A 162 -1.58 -18.58 12.86
N LEU A 163 -2.31 -18.17 13.90
CA LEU A 163 -2.52 -18.97 15.11
C LEU A 163 -3.19 -20.30 14.81
N ALA A 164 -4.21 -20.33 13.95
CA ALA A 164 -4.90 -21.55 13.54
C ALA A 164 -3.98 -22.50 12.76
N LEU A 165 -3.15 -21.98 11.86
CA LEU A 165 -2.16 -22.77 11.12
C LEU A 165 -1.12 -23.35 12.07
N ASN A 166 -0.57 -22.54 12.98
CA ASN A 166 0.41 -22.99 13.99
C ASN A 166 -0.18 -24.06 14.90
N LEU A 167 -1.43 -23.89 15.35
CA LEU A 167 -2.13 -24.89 16.16
C LEU A 167 -2.34 -26.20 15.39
N THR A 168 -2.72 -26.11 14.11
CA THR A 168 -2.91 -27.28 13.25
C THR A 168 -1.61 -28.04 13.03
N VAL A 169 -0.50 -27.33 12.78
CA VAL A 169 0.83 -27.93 12.70
C VAL A 169 1.20 -28.57 14.03
N LEU A 170 1.01 -27.89 15.15
CA LEU A 170 1.32 -28.43 16.48
C LEU A 170 0.56 -29.74 16.75
N VAL A 171 -0.74 -29.80 16.45
CA VAL A 171 -1.57 -31.01 16.60
C VAL A 171 -1.13 -32.14 15.66
N ALA A 172 -0.88 -31.82 14.38
CA ALA A 172 -0.43 -32.81 13.40
C ALA A 172 0.91 -33.42 13.79
N VAL A 173 1.82 -32.61 14.33
CA VAL A 173 3.11 -33.10 14.81
C VAL A 173 2.91 -33.89 16.12
N ALA A 174 2.11 -33.40 17.10
CA ALA A 174 1.74 -34.09 18.36
C ALA A 174 1.23 -35.52 18.14
N ALA A 175 0.46 -35.73 17.07
CA ALA A 175 -0.08 -37.03 16.69
C ALA A 175 0.96 -37.97 16.03
N SER A 176 2.13 -37.47 15.62
CA SER A 176 3.17 -38.25 14.96
C SER A 176 4.18 -38.78 15.98
N SER A 177 4.04 -40.05 16.36
CA SER A 177 4.94 -40.74 17.28
C SER A 177 6.32 -41.08 16.69
N SER A 178 6.54 -40.84 15.39
CA SER A 178 7.73 -41.28 14.66
C SER A 178 8.79 -40.21 14.44
N LEU A 179 8.56 -38.96 14.87
CA LEU A 179 9.49 -37.85 14.62
C LEU A 179 10.53 -37.72 15.73
N GLN A 180 11.81 -37.67 15.33
CA GLN A 180 12.92 -37.43 16.26
C GLN A 180 12.79 -36.05 16.96
N PRO A 181 13.15 -35.94 18.25
CA PRO A 181 13.07 -34.71 19.06
C PRO A 181 13.69 -33.46 18.40
N ARG A 182 14.75 -33.63 17.59
CA ARG A 182 15.40 -32.53 16.88
C ARG A 182 14.51 -31.90 15.81
N THR A 183 13.68 -32.69 15.13
CA THR A 183 12.76 -32.20 14.10
C THR A 183 11.66 -31.32 14.72
N TRP A 184 11.21 -31.65 15.93
CA TRP A 184 10.26 -30.84 16.70
C TRP A 184 10.78 -29.45 16.99
N LEU A 185 12.05 -29.37 17.41
CA LEU A 185 12.67 -28.12 17.80
C LEU A 185 12.86 -27.19 16.59
N LEU A 186 13.22 -27.74 15.42
CA LEU A 186 13.35 -26.99 14.18
C LEU A 186 12.01 -26.47 13.65
N ILE A 187 10.96 -27.30 13.64
CA ILE A 187 9.61 -26.87 13.22
C ILE A 187 9.12 -25.74 14.14
N GLY A 188 9.25 -25.91 15.46
CA GLY A 188 8.86 -24.89 16.44
C GLY A 188 9.61 -23.56 16.22
N LEU A 189 10.92 -23.60 16.00
CA LEU A 189 11.73 -22.41 15.71
C LEU A 189 11.28 -21.71 14.41
N CYS A 190 10.99 -22.46 13.34
CA CYS A 190 10.51 -21.88 12.08
C CYS A 190 9.15 -21.18 12.25
N LEU A 191 8.21 -21.77 12.99
CA LEU A 191 6.91 -21.15 13.25
C LEU A 191 7.05 -19.88 14.09
N VAL A 192 7.85 -19.92 15.16
CA VAL A 192 8.12 -18.74 16.00
C VAL A 192 8.78 -17.63 15.19
N ALA A 193 9.76 -17.95 14.33
CA ALA A 193 10.42 -16.96 13.48
C ALA A 193 9.42 -16.32 12.49
N LEU A 194 8.51 -17.11 11.92
CA LEU A 194 7.46 -16.62 11.02
C LEU A 194 6.48 -15.67 11.75
N ASP A 195 6.10 -16.02 12.98
CA ASP A 195 5.21 -15.23 13.82
C ASP A 195 5.86 -13.91 14.23
N VAL A 196 7.11 -13.96 14.69
CA VAL A 196 7.90 -12.77 15.07
C VAL A 196 8.07 -11.84 13.87
N ALA A 197 8.42 -12.35 12.69
CA ALA A 197 8.56 -11.54 11.48
C ALA A 197 7.21 -10.88 11.09
N SER A 198 6.10 -11.60 11.23
CA SER A 198 4.75 -11.11 10.95
C SER A 198 4.32 -10.02 11.93
N LEU A 199 4.54 -10.24 13.24
CA LEU A 199 4.26 -9.29 14.30
C LEU A 199 5.14 -8.05 14.21
N TRP A 200 6.43 -8.20 13.89
CA TRP A 200 7.34 -7.08 13.68
C TRP A 200 6.88 -6.18 12.53
N GLY A 201 6.45 -6.80 11.42
CA GLY A 201 5.85 -6.07 10.30
C GLY A 201 4.59 -5.30 10.68
N LEU A 202 3.83 -5.81 11.66
CA LEU A 202 2.64 -5.15 12.20
C LEU A 202 2.98 -3.99 13.12
N VAL A 203 3.84 -4.23 14.13
CA VAL A 203 4.30 -3.24 15.09
C VAL A 203 4.93 -2.06 14.36
N ARG A 204 5.76 -2.34 13.36
CA ARG A 204 6.35 -1.30 12.52
C ARG A 204 5.25 -0.45 11.86
N ARG A 205 4.24 -1.05 11.23
CA ARG A 205 3.12 -0.29 10.63
C ARG A 205 2.34 0.54 11.64
N LEU A 206 2.05 -0.01 12.82
CA LEU A 206 1.33 0.71 13.89
C LEU A 206 2.16 1.86 14.46
N ARG A 207 3.47 1.66 14.67
CA ARG A 207 4.40 2.70 15.12
C ARG A 207 4.48 3.84 14.10
N TRP A 208 4.56 3.53 12.80
CA TRP A 208 4.50 4.52 11.72
C TRP A 208 3.18 5.32 11.74
N GLN A 209 2.05 4.68 12.02
CA GLN A 209 0.76 5.38 12.14
C GLN A 209 0.70 6.29 13.38
N ARG A 210 1.25 5.84 14.51
CA ARG A 210 1.27 6.61 15.76
C ARG A 210 2.17 7.84 15.65
N LEU A 211 3.39 7.67 15.12
CA LEU A 211 4.32 8.78 14.88
C LEU A 211 3.72 9.83 13.94
N ARG A 212 2.96 9.39 12.92
CA ARG A 212 2.24 10.32 12.04
C ARG A 212 1.18 11.13 12.77
N ARG A 213 0.35 10.50 13.61
CA ARG A 213 -0.65 11.25 14.40
C ARG A 213 0.00 12.34 15.24
N LEU A 214 1.08 11.99 15.94
CA LEU A 214 1.84 12.95 16.75
C LEU A 214 2.42 14.10 15.92
N HIS A 215 2.94 13.79 14.72
CA HIS A 215 3.44 14.83 13.80
C HIS A 215 2.33 15.76 13.30
N PHE A 216 1.14 15.22 13.02
CA PHE A 216 -0.04 16.02 12.65
C PHE A 216 -0.58 16.86 13.81
N GLU A 217 -0.61 16.32 15.03
CA GLU A 217 -1.00 17.06 16.24
C GLU A 217 -0.01 18.19 16.54
N ALA A 218 1.29 17.93 16.42
CA ALA A 218 2.33 18.95 16.58
C ALA A 218 2.21 20.06 15.51
N ALA A 219 1.96 19.72 14.25
CA ALA A 219 1.77 20.70 13.18
C ALA A 219 0.53 21.58 13.43
N ARG A 220 -0.59 21.01 13.87
CA ARG A 220 -1.80 21.78 14.24
C ARG A 220 -1.56 22.74 15.40
N HIS A 221 -0.79 22.34 16.41
CA HIS A 221 -0.45 23.23 17.52
C HIS A 221 0.46 24.40 17.09
N PHE A 222 1.25 24.23 16.04
CA PHE A 222 2.10 25.28 15.51
C PHE A 222 1.32 26.32 14.68
N GLU A 223 0.20 25.94 14.07
CA GLU A 223 -0.68 26.87 13.33
C GLU A 223 -1.64 27.66 14.23
N ALA A 224 -1.88 27.17 15.46
CA ALA A 224 -2.79 27.80 16.42
C ALA A 224 -2.11 28.87 17.32
N ASN A 225 -0.77 28.98 17.26
CA ASN A 225 0.03 29.96 17.99
C ASN A 225 0.68 30.94 17.01
#